data_AF-A0A4R2HN90-F1
#
_entry.id   AF-A0A4R2HN90-F1
#
_cell.length_a   1.000
_cell.length_b   1.000
_cell.length_c   1.000
_cell.angle_alpha   90.00
_cell.angle_beta   90.00
_cell.angle_gamma   90.00
#
_symmetry.space_group_name_H-M   'P 1'
#
loop_
_entity.id
_entity.type
_entity.pdbx_description
1 polymer ?
#
loop_
_entity_poly.entity_id
_entity_poly.type
_entity_poly.pdbx_seq_one_letter_code
_entity_poly.pdbx_strand_id
1 'polypeptide(L)'
;MNRDTVTILALTTLWTLVVAAIGAAILWQFRRRSLRTAMIVAALVPMAAALAAVLQSVRAMFISAHDSLVVLWTLAFSALLGVALSVLIGHWITTGSRDVGRRLRQLGTSYDAPAAASTGTVPAELAALTDELEMTRMRLAASREREHALEDSRRELVAFMSHDLRTPLAGLRAVSEGLEDGVIDDVPVALRQMRATVDRMTGLVDDLFELSRLSSAPAPRRRAAVSLRELADDVAGESGEHARVSGVRLVVSTPADDDRLAVQGDPDELTRAVTNLVDNAIRHTKPEETVTLSVDRSADGDVSLAVTDACGGIPAEDLERVFDVGWRGDAGRTPTDGGAGLGLAIARGIVESHDGTIAVSNVPGGCTFQIELPAARP
;
A
#
# COMPACT_ATOMS: atom_id res chain seq x y z
N MET A 1 28.83 -64.88 36.23
CA MET A 1 27.84 -63.91 36.73
C MET A 1 26.85 -64.69 37.59
N ASN A 2 26.76 -64.39 38.89
CA ASN A 2 25.91 -65.17 39.79
C ASN A 2 24.43 -64.96 39.42
N ARG A 3 23.60 -65.99 39.61
CA ARG A 3 22.16 -65.95 39.30
C ARG A 3 21.47 -64.75 39.96
N ASP A 4 21.96 -64.39 41.15
CA ASP A 4 21.48 -63.26 41.95
C ASP A 4 21.77 -61.90 41.29
N THR A 5 22.93 -61.70 40.68
CA THR A 5 23.25 -60.41 40.02
C THR A 5 22.41 -60.18 38.77
N VAL A 6 22.06 -61.25 38.06
CA VAL A 6 21.16 -61.19 36.90
C VAL A 6 19.74 -60.85 37.34
N THR A 7 19.24 -61.44 38.43
CA THR A 7 17.90 -61.12 38.95
C THR A 7 17.79 -59.69 39.46
N ILE A 8 18.85 -59.17 40.09
CA ILE A 8 18.88 -57.78 40.59
C ILE A 8 18.83 -56.80 39.42
N LEU A 9 19.63 -57.02 38.38
CA LEU A 9 19.65 -56.17 37.20
C LEU A 9 18.31 -56.19 36.44
N ALA A 10 17.64 -57.36 36.38
CA ALA A 10 16.33 -57.48 35.76
C ALA A 10 15.24 -56.73 36.55
N LEU A 11 15.27 -56.78 37.88
CA LEU A 11 14.30 -56.08 38.73
C LEU A 11 14.51 -54.56 38.72
N THR A 12 15.76 -54.08 38.72
CA THR A 12 16.05 -52.64 38.66
C THR A 12 15.64 -52.04 37.33
N THR A 13 15.93 -52.73 36.22
CA THR A 13 15.52 -52.30 34.87
C THR A 13 14.00 -52.31 34.69
N LEU A 14 13.29 -53.28 35.28
CA LEU A 14 11.83 -53.30 35.25
C LEU A 14 11.22 -52.08 35.97
N TRP A 15 11.70 -51.77 37.18
CA TRP A 15 11.18 -50.64 37.96
C TRP A 15 11.49 -49.28 37.31
N THR A 16 12.68 -49.10 36.73
CA THR A 16 13.01 -47.85 36.02
C THR A 16 12.13 -47.65 34.79
N LEU A 17 11.85 -48.71 34.03
CA LEU A 17 10.95 -48.66 32.86
C LEU A 17 9.51 -48.32 33.27
N VAL A 18 9.00 -48.87 34.37
CA VAL A 18 7.66 -48.56 34.88
C VAL A 18 7.55 -47.08 35.28
N VAL A 19 8.53 -46.57 36.04
CA VAL A 19 8.53 -45.15 36.45
C VAL A 19 8.65 -44.21 35.25
N ALA A 20 9.50 -44.56 34.27
CA ALA A 20 9.64 -43.79 33.03
C ALA A 20 8.35 -43.78 32.19
N ALA A 21 7.66 -44.92 32.07
CA ALA A 21 6.40 -45.03 31.32
C ALA A 21 5.26 -44.22 31.97
N ILE A 22 5.13 -44.28 33.30
CA ILE A 22 4.16 -43.46 34.05
C ILE A 22 4.48 -41.98 33.86
N GLY A 23 5.75 -41.61 33.96
CA GLY A 23 6.20 -40.25 33.73
C GLY A 23 5.89 -39.71 32.34
N ALA A 24 6.15 -40.52 31.31
CA ALA A 24 5.83 -40.20 29.92
C ALA A 24 4.32 -40.04 29.70
N ALA A 25 3.49 -40.88 30.33
CA ALA A 25 2.03 -40.75 30.26
C ALA A 25 1.53 -39.46 30.91
N ILE A 26 2.07 -39.09 32.07
CA ILE A 26 1.75 -37.82 32.74
C ILE A 26 2.21 -36.64 31.86
N LEU A 27 3.42 -36.68 31.30
CA LEU A 27 3.89 -35.64 30.37
C LEU A 27 2.96 -35.50 29.17
N TRP A 28 2.58 -36.61 28.56
CA TRP A 28 1.70 -36.62 27.39
C TRP A 28 0.30 -36.06 27.71
N GLN A 29 -0.23 -36.34 28.89
CA GLN A 29 -1.51 -35.83 29.36
C GLN A 29 -1.46 -34.32 29.66
N PHE A 30 -0.37 -33.83 30.25
CA PHE A 30 -0.24 -32.44 30.66
C PHE A 30 0.41 -31.52 29.60
N ARG A 31 0.91 -32.06 28.49
CA ARG A 31 1.61 -31.29 27.43
C ARG A 31 0.80 -30.11 26.88
N ARG A 32 -0.53 -30.17 26.91
CA ARG A 32 -1.42 -29.11 26.38
C ARG A 32 -1.99 -28.19 27.45
N ARG A 33 -1.80 -28.47 28.74
CA ARG A 33 -2.44 -27.72 29.85
C ARG A 33 -1.51 -26.72 30.52
N SER A 34 -0.25 -27.08 30.79
CA SER A 34 0.70 -26.16 31.42
C SER A 34 2.14 -26.62 31.20
N LEU A 35 2.94 -25.75 30.58
CA LEU A 35 4.37 -25.97 30.39
C LEU A 35 5.10 -26.15 31.73
N ARG A 36 4.65 -25.47 32.79
CA ARG A 36 5.23 -25.59 34.13
C ARG A 36 5.07 -27.01 34.70
N THR A 37 3.88 -27.60 34.58
CA THR A 37 3.63 -28.96 35.07
C THR A 37 4.39 -29.98 34.24
N ALA A 38 4.50 -29.79 32.92
CA ALA A 38 5.29 -30.66 32.06
C ALA A 38 6.78 -30.64 32.45
N MET A 39 7.36 -29.47 32.71
CA MET A 39 8.78 -29.36 33.12
C MET A 39 9.06 -29.99 34.50
N ILE A 40 8.16 -29.79 35.46
CA ILE A 40 8.28 -30.39 36.81
C ILE A 40 8.21 -31.92 36.72
N VAL A 41 7.26 -32.45 35.96
CA VAL A 41 7.14 -33.90 35.75
C VAL A 41 8.35 -34.46 34.99
N ALA A 42 8.84 -33.76 33.97
CA ALA A 42 10.00 -34.18 33.19
C ALA A 42 11.28 -34.29 34.04
N ALA A 43 11.42 -33.46 35.08
CA ALA A 43 12.54 -33.52 36.02
C ALA A 43 12.35 -34.54 37.15
N LEU A 44 11.12 -34.72 37.65
CA LEU A 44 10.82 -35.65 38.74
C LEU A 44 10.91 -37.12 38.31
N VAL A 45 10.55 -37.43 37.07
CA VAL A 45 10.47 -38.81 36.58
C VAL A 45 11.84 -39.52 36.56
N PRO A 46 12.92 -38.95 36.00
CA PRO A 46 14.25 -39.55 36.07
C PRO A 46 14.75 -39.71 37.49
N MET A 47 14.45 -38.73 38.37
CA MET A 47 14.85 -38.76 39.77
C MET A 47 14.17 -39.89 40.55
N ALA A 48 12.86 -40.05 40.36
CA ALA A 48 12.11 -41.15 40.95
C ALA A 48 12.56 -42.52 40.43
N ALA A 49 12.91 -42.61 39.14
CA ALA A 49 13.45 -43.84 38.55
C ALA A 49 14.82 -44.20 39.16
N ALA A 50 15.71 -43.21 39.32
CA ALA A 50 17.00 -43.40 39.96
C ALA A 50 16.86 -43.83 41.43
N LEU A 51 15.96 -43.19 42.18
CA LEU A 51 15.68 -43.55 43.58
C LEU A 51 15.16 -44.99 43.70
N ALA A 52 14.22 -45.40 42.85
CA ALA A 52 13.70 -46.76 42.84
C ALA A 52 14.79 -47.79 42.51
N ALA A 53 15.65 -47.49 41.52
CA ALA A 53 16.77 -48.36 41.15
C ALA A 53 17.77 -48.55 42.30
N VAL A 54 18.11 -47.47 43.00
CA VAL A 54 19.07 -47.55 44.11
C VAL A 54 18.47 -48.23 45.34
N LEU A 55 17.23 -47.91 45.73
CA LEU A 55 16.54 -48.60 46.83
C LEU A 55 16.45 -50.11 46.58
N GLN A 56 16.17 -50.52 45.34
CA GLN A 56 16.13 -51.93 44.97
C GLN A 56 17.53 -52.57 45.05
N SER A 57 18.57 -51.85 44.64
CA SER A 57 19.95 -52.32 44.71
C SER A 57 20.43 -52.48 46.17
N VAL A 58 20.07 -51.53 47.05
CA VAL A 58 20.35 -51.57 48.49
C VAL A 58 19.61 -52.71 49.18
N ARG A 59 18.34 -52.97 48.83
CA ARG A 59 17.61 -54.13 49.39
C ARG A 59 18.21 -55.47 48.99
N ALA A 60 18.81 -55.54 47.80
CA ALA A 60 19.34 -56.77 47.26
C ALA A 60 20.78 -57.09 47.69
N MET A 61 21.56 -56.07 48.06
CA MET A 61 22.93 -56.21 48.52
C MET A 61 22.96 -55.94 50.03
N PHE A 62 23.26 -56.96 50.85
CA PHE A 62 23.36 -56.85 52.32
C PHE A 62 24.47 -55.86 52.72
N ILE A 63 24.15 -54.58 52.67
CA ILE A 63 25.06 -53.47 52.95
C ILE A 63 24.87 -53.03 54.41
N SER A 64 25.98 -52.71 55.08
CA SER A 64 26.01 -52.15 56.44
C SER A 64 25.00 -51.01 56.61
N ALA A 65 24.36 -50.91 57.79
CA ALA A 65 23.37 -49.87 58.09
C ALA A 65 23.91 -48.45 57.82
N HIS A 66 25.22 -48.24 57.96
CA HIS A 66 25.88 -46.96 57.71
C HIS A 66 25.87 -46.57 56.21
N ASP A 67 26.24 -47.49 55.33
CA ASP A 67 26.33 -47.26 53.89
C ASP A 67 24.94 -47.03 53.26
N SER A 68 23.91 -47.69 53.81
CA SER A 68 22.52 -47.46 53.38
C SER A 68 22.03 -46.04 53.70
N LEU A 69 22.48 -45.45 54.82
CA LEU A 69 22.15 -44.08 55.21
C LEU A 69 22.86 -43.06 54.32
N VAL A 70 24.14 -43.28 53.99
CA VAL A 70 24.89 -42.40 53.09
C VAL A 70 24.26 -42.35 51.71
N VAL A 71 23.87 -43.50 51.17
CA VAL A 71 23.17 -43.61 49.87
C VAL A 71 21.81 -42.91 49.90
N LEU A 72 21.04 -43.09 50.99
CA LEU A 72 19.75 -42.42 51.14
C LEU A 72 19.88 -40.89 51.16
N TRP A 73 20.86 -40.37 51.89
CA TRP A 73 21.11 -38.92 51.96
C TRP A 73 21.59 -38.32 50.64
N THR A 74 22.49 -39.00 49.92
CA THR A 74 22.95 -38.55 48.59
C THR A 74 21.82 -38.51 47.57
N LEU A 75 20.90 -39.48 47.60
CA LEU A 75 19.70 -39.49 46.78
C LEU A 75 18.73 -38.37 47.15
N ALA A 76 18.46 -38.18 48.45
CA ALA A 76 17.58 -37.13 48.92
C ALA A 76 18.09 -35.74 48.51
N PHE A 77 19.40 -35.50 48.63
CA PHE A 77 20.01 -34.24 48.24
C PHE A 77 19.96 -34.03 46.71
N SER A 78 20.30 -35.05 45.92
CA SER A 78 20.21 -34.99 44.45
C SER A 78 18.78 -34.72 43.98
N ALA A 79 17.78 -35.35 44.64
CA ALA A 79 16.38 -35.15 44.34
C ALA A 79 15.91 -33.72 44.61
N LEU A 80 16.30 -33.18 45.77
CA LEU A 80 15.96 -31.81 46.16
C LEU A 80 16.58 -30.80 45.19
N LEU A 81 17.84 -31.01 44.79
CA LEU A 81 18.53 -30.15 43.82
C LEU A 81 17.87 -30.21 42.44
N GLY A 82 17.49 -31.40 41.96
CA GLY A 82 16.81 -31.56 40.68
C GLY A 82 15.43 -30.88 40.64
N VAL A 83 14.66 -30.99 41.73
CA VAL A 83 13.37 -30.28 41.87
C VAL A 83 13.57 -28.77 41.90
N ALA A 84 14.54 -28.28 42.68
CA ALA A 84 14.84 -26.85 42.76
C ALA A 84 15.22 -26.27 41.39
N LEU A 85 16.11 -26.94 40.66
CA LEU A 85 16.52 -26.51 39.32
C LEU A 85 15.34 -26.53 38.32
N SER A 86 14.49 -27.55 38.37
CA SER A 86 13.30 -27.64 37.52
C SER A 86 12.29 -26.53 37.82
N VAL A 87 12.06 -26.21 39.09
CA VAL A 87 11.20 -25.09 39.49
C VAL A 87 11.78 -23.76 39.00
N LEU A 88 13.11 -23.58 39.07
CA LEU A 88 13.79 -22.36 38.64
C LEU A 88 13.71 -22.18 37.11
N ILE A 89 14.02 -23.22 36.33
CA ILE A 89 13.88 -23.21 34.87
C ILE A 89 12.42 -23.01 34.46
N GLY A 90 11.50 -23.71 35.13
CA GLY A 90 10.05 -23.57 34.90
C GLY A 90 9.54 -22.16 35.22
N HIS A 91 10.07 -21.52 36.26
CA HIS A 91 9.76 -20.13 36.58
C HIS A 91 10.28 -19.19 35.47
N TRP A 92 11.56 -19.31 35.10
CA TRP A 92 12.22 -18.48 34.09
C TRP A 92 11.52 -18.52 32.72
N ILE A 93 11.17 -19.72 32.25
CA ILE A 93 10.44 -19.90 30.97
C ILE A 93 9.02 -19.33 31.06
N THR A 94 8.29 -19.60 32.15
CA THR A 94 6.90 -19.15 32.26
C THR A 94 6.75 -17.65 32.44
N THR A 95 7.70 -16.98 33.09
CA THR A 95 7.74 -15.51 33.14
C THR A 95 7.99 -14.91 31.77
N GLY A 96 8.89 -15.49 30.96
CA GLY A 96 9.12 -15.06 29.58
C GLY A 96 7.89 -15.21 28.68
N SER A 97 7.19 -16.35 28.76
CA SER A 97 5.98 -16.59 27.93
C SER A 97 4.78 -15.71 28.33
N ARG A 98 4.62 -15.41 29.63
CA ARG A 98 3.52 -14.53 30.09
C ARG A 98 3.68 -13.09 29.63
N ASP A 99 4.91 -12.64 29.46
CA ASP A 99 5.19 -11.29 28.97
C ASP A 99 4.78 -11.16 27.49
N VAL A 100 5.08 -12.17 26.67
CA VAL A 100 4.63 -12.22 25.28
C VAL A 100 3.10 -12.34 25.15
N GLY A 101 2.45 -13.13 26.01
CA GLY A 101 0.99 -13.22 26.03
C GLY A 101 0.28 -11.94 26.52
N ARG A 102 0.96 -11.07 27.26
CA ARG A 102 0.47 -9.73 27.61
C ARG A 102 0.68 -8.75 26.44
N ARG A 103 1.86 -8.81 25.79
CA ARG A 103 2.16 -8.04 24.57
C ARG A 103 1.12 -8.33 23.49
N LEU A 104 0.84 -9.59 23.17
CA LEU A 104 -0.17 -9.99 22.18
C LEU A 104 -1.60 -9.46 22.47
N ARG A 105 -1.95 -9.28 23.75
CA ARG A 105 -3.27 -8.73 24.12
C ARG A 105 -3.34 -7.22 23.99
N GLN A 106 -2.29 -6.49 24.39
CA GLN A 106 -2.21 -5.03 24.16
C GLN A 106 -2.16 -4.71 22.67
N LEU A 107 -1.44 -5.53 21.91
CA LEU A 107 -1.34 -5.52 20.46
C LEU A 107 -2.68 -5.77 19.71
N GLY A 108 -3.68 -6.35 20.38
CA GLY A 108 -5.03 -6.54 19.84
C GLY A 108 -6.02 -5.44 20.21
N THR A 109 -5.70 -4.58 21.19
CA THR A 109 -6.63 -3.56 21.72
C THR A 109 -6.27 -2.12 21.36
N SER A 110 -5.04 -1.85 20.94
CA SER A 110 -4.61 -0.51 20.53
C SER A 110 -3.81 -0.59 19.22
N TYR A 111 -4.37 0.00 18.16
CA TYR A 111 -3.76 0.05 16.83
C TYR A 111 -2.71 1.17 16.71
N ASP A 112 -2.81 2.21 17.54
CA ASP A 112 -2.02 3.45 17.44
C ASP A 112 -0.84 3.58 18.42
N ALA A 113 -0.65 2.63 19.34
CA ALA A 113 0.41 2.75 20.32
C ALA A 113 1.73 2.19 19.75
N PRO A 114 2.81 2.99 19.63
CA PRO A 114 4.11 2.45 19.26
C PRO A 114 4.48 1.37 20.28
N ALA A 115 4.81 0.18 19.80
CA ALA A 115 5.33 -0.88 20.64
C ALA A 115 6.63 -0.34 21.26
N ALA A 116 6.54 0.15 22.49
CA ALA A 116 7.68 0.65 23.22
C ALA A 116 8.77 -0.42 23.17
N ALA A 117 9.89 -0.08 22.54
CA ALA A 117 11.05 -0.95 22.41
C ALA A 117 11.60 -1.25 23.81
N SER A 118 11.04 -2.26 24.48
CA SER A 118 11.48 -2.68 25.79
C SER A 118 12.44 -3.87 25.65
N THR A 119 13.68 -3.60 26.04
CA THR A 119 14.90 -4.43 26.08
C THR A 119 14.79 -5.64 27.02
N GLY A 120 13.85 -6.54 26.74
CA GLY A 120 13.79 -7.85 27.41
C GLY A 120 14.43 -8.93 26.54
N THR A 121 15.31 -9.76 27.11
CA THR A 121 15.89 -10.96 26.47
C THR A 121 14.81 -12.01 26.24
N VAL A 122 14.12 -11.91 25.11
CA VAL A 122 13.18 -12.92 24.61
C VAL A 122 13.99 -14.05 23.94
N PRO A 123 13.62 -15.34 24.08
CA PRO A 123 14.25 -16.41 23.29
C PRO A 123 14.21 -16.09 21.78
N ALA A 124 15.27 -16.44 21.05
CA ALA A 124 15.45 -16.06 19.64
C ALA A 124 14.27 -16.46 18.73
N GLU A 125 13.67 -17.62 18.98
CA GLU A 125 12.51 -18.14 18.25
C GLU A 125 11.27 -17.25 18.43
N LEU A 126 11.16 -16.59 19.58
CA LEU A 126 10.03 -15.74 19.93
C LEU A 126 10.28 -14.28 19.49
N ALA A 127 11.54 -13.87 19.32
CA ALA A 127 11.92 -12.62 18.68
C ALA A 127 11.60 -12.62 17.17
N ALA A 128 11.85 -13.74 16.48
CA ALA A 128 11.50 -13.87 15.06
C ALA A 128 9.98 -13.71 14.82
N LEU A 129 9.15 -14.27 15.70
CA LEU A 129 7.69 -14.11 15.64
C LEU A 129 7.24 -12.67 15.90
N THR A 130 7.92 -11.93 16.78
CA THR A 130 7.58 -10.52 17.00
C THR A 130 7.91 -9.66 15.79
N ASP A 131 9.02 -9.93 15.11
CA ASP A 131 9.42 -9.21 13.90
C ASP A 131 8.46 -9.48 12.74
N GLU A 132 8.04 -10.73 12.54
CA GLU A 132 7.06 -11.10 11.51
C GLU A 132 5.68 -10.44 11.74
N LEU A 133 5.24 -10.38 13.01
CA LEU A 133 4.00 -9.69 13.38
C LEU A 133 4.09 -8.18 13.15
N GLU A 134 5.24 -7.57 13.42
CA GLU A 134 5.45 -6.15 13.19
C GLU A 134 5.45 -5.80 11.70
N MET A 135 6.12 -6.63 10.88
CA MET A 135 6.05 -6.52 9.42
C MET A 135 4.62 -6.64 8.89
N THR A 136 3.83 -7.57 9.46
CA THR A 136 2.42 -7.75 9.08
C THR A 136 1.57 -6.55 9.48
N ARG A 137 1.83 -5.94 10.65
CA ARG A 137 1.18 -4.69 11.07
C ARG A 137 1.45 -3.56 10.11
N MET A 138 2.72 -3.32 9.78
CA MET A 138 3.10 -2.24 8.87
C MET A 138 2.41 -2.38 7.51
N ARG A 139 2.34 -3.62 6.99
CA ARG A 139 1.60 -3.90 5.74
C ARG A 139 0.11 -3.63 5.86
N LEU A 140 -0.52 -4.03 6.97
CA LEU A 140 -1.95 -3.81 7.19
C LEU A 140 -2.28 -2.33 7.42
N ALA A 141 -1.44 -1.60 8.15
CA ALA A 141 -1.56 -0.15 8.32
C ALA A 141 -1.45 0.58 6.98
N ALA A 142 -0.42 0.29 6.19
CA ALA A 142 -0.26 0.86 4.85
C ALA A 142 -1.41 0.51 3.90
N SER A 143 -1.97 -0.72 4.00
CA SER A 143 -3.13 -1.11 3.21
C SER A 143 -4.38 -0.31 3.57
N ARG A 144 -4.61 -0.05 4.87
CA ARG A 144 -5.75 0.74 5.33
C ARG A 144 -5.63 2.21 4.99
N GLU A 145 -4.44 2.78 5.09
CA GLU A 145 -4.19 4.16 4.70
C GLU A 145 -4.48 4.36 3.21
N ARG A 146 -4.06 3.41 2.36
CA ARG A 146 -4.44 3.39 0.93
C ARG A 146 -5.93 3.26 0.72
N GLU A 147 -6.60 2.37 1.46
CA GLU A 147 -8.06 2.18 1.36
C GLU A 147 -8.81 3.46 1.75
N HIS A 148 -8.42 4.11 2.84
CA HIS A 148 -8.99 5.39 3.27
C HIS A 148 -8.76 6.50 2.25
N ALA A 149 -7.54 6.61 1.69
CA ALA A 149 -7.25 7.59 0.64
C ALA A 149 -8.11 7.38 -0.61
N LEU A 150 -8.35 6.11 -1.02
CA LEU A 150 -9.23 5.77 -2.13
C LEU A 150 -10.70 6.10 -1.82
N GLU A 151 -11.17 5.83 -0.60
CA GLU A 151 -12.52 6.19 -0.17
C GLU A 151 -12.75 7.70 -0.17
N ASP A 152 -11.79 8.47 0.34
CA ASP A 152 -11.88 9.93 0.40
C ASP A 152 -11.85 10.55 -1.01
N SER A 153 -10.95 10.10 -1.88
CA SER A 153 -10.92 10.50 -3.29
C SER A 153 -12.24 10.17 -4.01
N ARG A 154 -12.82 9.00 -3.74
CA ARG A 154 -14.13 8.62 -4.30
C ARG A 154 -15.25 9.54 -3.82
N ARG A 155 -15.27 9.90 -2.52
CA ARG A 155 -16.27 10.81 -1.96
C ARG A 155 -16.14 12.20 -2.58
N GLU A 156 -14.92 12.69 -2.71
CA GLU A 156 -14.62 13.98 -3.34
C GLU A 156 -15.08 14.01 -4.79
N LEU A 157 -14.77 12.97 -5.57
CA LEU A 157 -15.23 12.84 -6.95
C LEU A 157 -16.77 12.90 -7.06
N VAL A 158 -17.49 12.15 -6.21
CA VAL A 158 -18.97 12.14 -6.23
C VAL A 158 -19.55 13.51 -5.85
N ALA A 159 -18.98 14.16 -4.85
CA ALA A 159 -19.40 15.50 -4.44
C ALA A 159 -19.17 16.52 -5.56
N PHE A 160 -17.98 16.47 -6.17
CA PHE A 160 -17.59 17.30 -7.30
C PHE A 160 -18.54 17.11 -8.49
N MET A 161 -18.77 15.88 -8.94
CA MET A 161 -19.69 15.57 -10.04
C MET A 161 -21.09 16.15 -9.79
N SER A 162 -21.60 15.98 -8.56
CA SER A 162 -22.93 16.45 -8.20
C SER A 162 -23.05 17.97 -8.28
N HIS A 163 -21.96 18.69 -7.95
CA HIS A 163 -21.92 20.15 -8.04
C HIS A 163 -21.78 20.64 -9.48
N ASP A 164 -20.80 20.11 -10.22
CA ASP A 164 -20.48 20.57 -11.58
C ASP A 164 -21.55 20.20 -12.62
N LEU A 165 -22.36 19.15 -12.39
CA LEU A 165 -23.54 18.83 -13.21
C LEU A 165 -24.78 19.66 -12.85
N ARG A 166 -24.92 20.10 -11.59
CA ARG A 166 -26.10 20.87 -11.16
C ARG A 166 -26.15 22.25 -11.82
N THR A 167 -25.01 22.91 -11.98
CA THR A 167 -24.90 24.24 -12.60
C THR A 167 -25.41 24.28 -14.05
N PRO A 168 -24.92 23.44 -14.99
CA PRO A 168 -25.41 23.42 -16.36
C PRO A 168 -26.87 22.97 -16.45
N LEU A 169 -27.33 22.06 -15.57
CA LEU A 169 -28.74 21.67 -15.50
C LEU A 169 -29.64 22.83 -15.08
N ALA A 170 -29.23 23.64 -14.09
CA ALA A 170 -29.95 24.84 -13.69
C ALA A 170 -29.98 25.87 -14.83
N GLY A 171 -28.88 26.02 -15.58
CA GLY A 171 -28.82 26.88 -16.77
C GLY A 171 -29.77 26.42 -17.88
N LEU A 172 -29.76 25.13 -18.23
CA LEU A 172 -30.70 24.55 -19.20
C LEU A 172 -32.15 24.77 -18.77
N ARG A 173 -32.45 24.56 -17.49
CA ARG A 173 -33.78 24.81 -16.94
C ARG A 173 -34.19 26.27 -17.08
N ALA A 174 -33.33 27.21 -16.73
CA ALA A 174 -33.62 28.65 -16.84
C ALA A 174 -33.87 29.10 -18.29
N VAL A 175 -33.08 28.59 -19.25
CA VAL A 175 -33.29 28.90 -20.68
C VAL A 175 -34.59 28.27 -21.18
N SER A 176 -34.92 27.05 -20.74
CA SER A 176 -36.18 26.39 -21.08
C SER A 176 -37.40 27.13 -20.51
N GLU A 177 -37.38 27.50 -19.23
CA GLU A 177 -38.45 28.26 -18.57
C GLU A 177 -38.60 29.65 -19.23
N GLY A 178 -37.49 30.32 -19.56
CA GLY A 178 -37.52 31.61 -20.25
C GLY A 178 -38.11 31.57 -21.66
N LEU A 179 -37.96 30.44 -22.37
CA LEU A 179 -38.64 30.22 -23.66
C LEU A 179 -40.14 29.93 -23.48
N GLU A 180 -40.50 29.16 -22.45
CA GLU A 180 -41.91 28.82 -22.14
C GLU A 180 -42.70 30.06 -21.71
N ASP A 181 -42.12 30.90 -20.87
CA ASP A 181 -42.73 32.14 -20.37
C ASP A 181 -42.71 33.29 -21.40
N GLY A 182 -42.06 33.09 -22.56
CA GLY A 182 -41.91 34.11 -23.60
C GLY A 182 -41.00 35.29 -23.21
N VAL A 183 -40.11 35.09 -22.24
CA VAL A 183 -39.11 36.08 -21.80
C VAL A 183 -37.91 36.11 -22.77
N ILE A 184 -37.61 34.99 -23.43
CA ILE A 184 -36.54 34.87 -24.42
C ILE A 184 -37.15 34.83 -25.83
N ASP A 185 -36.94 35.91 -26.60
CA ASP A 185 -37.50 36.06 -27.94
C ASP A 185 -36.64 35.40 -29.04
N ASP A 186 -35.32 35.31 -28.84
CA ASP A 186 -34.38 34.72 -29.81
C ASP A 186 -34.23 33.21 -29.60
N VAL A 187 -35.19 32.45 -30.14
CA VAL A 187 -35.20 30.98 -30.11
C VAL A 187 -33.92 30.38 -30.70
N PRO A 188 -33.40 30.82 -31.87
CA PRO A 188 -32.13 30.30 -32.39
C PRO A 188 -30.94 30.45 -31.44
N VAL A 189 -30.78 31.59 -30.76
CA VAL A 189 -29.71 31.78 -29.76
C VAL A 189 -29.90 30.85 -28.57
N ALA A 190 -31.11 30.76 -28.03
CA ALA A 190 -31.42 29.89 -26.90
C ALA A 190 -31.12 28.42 -27.20
N LEU A 191 -31.49 27.94 -28.39
CA LEU A 191 -31.18 26.57 -28.84
C LEU A 191 -29.68 26.32 -28.99
N ARG A 192 -28.91 27.29 -29.50
CA ARG A 192 -27.44 27.18 -29.55
C ARG A 192 -26.82 27.11 -28.16
N GLN A 193 -27.31 27.92 -27.22
CA GLN A 193 -26.85 27.90 -25.84
C GLN A 193 -27.18 26.58 -25.14
N MET A 194 -28.40 26.06 -25.33
CA MET A 194 -28.77 24.74 -24.81
C MET A 194 -27.90 23.64 -25.39
N ARG A 195 -27.67 23.64 -26.71
CA ARG A 195 -26.80 22.66 -27.37
C ARG A 195 -25.37 22.70 -26.82
N ALA A 196 -24.78 23.89 -26.72
CA ALA A 196 -23.45 24.05 -26.13
C ALA A 196 -23.39 23.53 -24.68
N THR A 197 -24.47 23.71 -23.91
CA THR A 197 -24.55 23.19 -22.53
C THR A 197 -24.64 21.65 -22.50
N VAL A 198 -25.40 21.04 -23.42
CA VAL A 198 -25.49 19.57 -23.56
C VAL A 198 -24.16 18.98 -24.01
N ASP A 199 -23.50 19.59 -24.99
CA ASP A 199 -22.19 19.15 -25.48
C ASP A 199 -21.16 19.22 -24.34
N ARG A 200 -21.18 20.31 -23.55
CA ARG A 200 -20.34 20.44 -22.35
C ARG A 200 -20.63 19.36 -21.31
N MET A 201 -21.90 19.07 -21.02
CA MET A 201 -22.27 18.01 -20.07
C MET A 201 -21.84 16.63 -20.56
N THR A 202 -21.91 16.37 -21.86
CA THR A 202 -21.45 15.11 -22.46
C THR A 202 -19.95 14.93 -22.22
N GLY A 203 -19.14 15.96 -22.48
CA GLY A 203 -17.70 15.92 -22.19
C GLY A 203 -17.39 15.66 -20.71
N LEU A 204 -18.14 16.27 -19.78
CA LEU A 204 -17.98 16.01 -18.34
C LEU A 204 -18.26 14.55 -17.97
N VAL A 205 -19.25 13.93 -18.60
CA VAL A 205 -19.60 12.53 -18.36
C VAL A 205 -18.53 11.60 -18.93
N ASP A 206 -18.02 11.90 -20.13
CA ASP A 206 -16.94 11.13 -20.75
C ASP A 206 -15.65 11.19 -19.93
N ASP A 207 -15.27 12.37 -19.44
CA ASP A 207 -14.13 12.57 -18.54
C ASP A 207 -14.27 11.77 -17.23
N LEU A 208 -15.49 11.67 -16.71
CA LEU A 208 -15.75 10.88 -15.51
C LEU A 208 -15.63 9.38 -15.77
N PHE A 209 -16.19 8.88 -16.87
CA PHE A 209 -16.08 7.46 -17.23
C PHE A 209 -14.62 7.04 -17.36
N GLU A 210 -13.79 7.95 -17.83
CA GLU A 210 -12.36 7.76 -18.02
C GLU A 210 -11.61 7.70 -16.71
N LEU A 211 -11.85 8.66 -15.83
CA LEU A 211 -11.29 8.63 -14.48
C LEU A 211 -11.70 7.36 -13.73
N SER A 212 -12.96 6.92 -13.90
CA SER A 212 -13.43 5.64 -13.34
C SER A 212 -12.71 4.44 -13.96
N ARG A 213 -12.39 4.46 -15.25
CA ARG A 213 -11.66 3.39 -15.92
C ARG A 213 -10.20 3.33 -15.46
N LEU A 214 -9.55 4.48 -15.33
CA LEU A 214 -8.16 4.60 -14.86
C LEU A 214 -8.01 4.18 -13.39
N SER A 215 -9.03 4.43 -12.57
CA SER A 215 -9.05 4.05 -11.14
C SER A 215 -9.41 2.58 -10.90
N SER A 216 -9.92 1.88 -11.91
CA SER A 216 -10.31 0.46 -11.81
C SER A 216 -9.15 -0.46 -12.17
N ALA A 217 -9.21 -1.73 -11.72
CA ALA A 217 -8.16 -2.72 -11.98
C ALA A 217 -7.77 -2.76 -13.48
N PRO A 218 -6.47 -2.91 -13.82
CA PRO A 218 -5.99 -2.69 -15.18
C PRO A 218 -6.69 -3.63 -16.16
N ALA A 219 -7.55 -3.09 -17.01
CA ALA A 219 -7.98 -3.79 -18.20
C ALA A 219 -6.76 -4.02 -19.12
N PRO A 220 -6.72 -5.10 -19.91
CA PRO A 220 -5.66 -5.27 -20.90
C PRO A 220 -5.71 -4.13 -21.93
N ARG A 221 -4.74 -3.21 -21.82
CA ARG A 221 -4.56 -2.07 -22.74
C ARG A 221 -3.99 -2.53 -24.07
N ARG A 222 -4.38 -1.84 -25.15
CA ARG A 222 -3.81 -2.04 -26.48
C ARG A 222 -2.47 -1.30 -26.56
N ARG A 223 -1.38 -1.93 -26.11
CA ARG A 223 -0.03 -1.34 -26.26
C ARG A 223 0.47 -1.50 -27.70
N ALA A 224 0.81 -0.39 -28.33
CA ALA A 224 1.46 -0.30 -29.63
C ALA A 224 2.66 0.66 -29.55
N ALA A 225 3.56 0.58 -30.53
CA ALA A 225 4.62 1.57 -30.67
C ALA A 225 4.02 2.89 -31.19
N VAL A 226 4.06 3.94 -30.38
CA VAL A 226 3.51 5.27 -30.68
C VAL A 226 4.66 6.25 -30.79
N SER A 227 4.75 7.01 -31.89
CA SER A 227 5.71 8.11 -32.02
C SER A 227 5.16 9.33 -31.32
N LEU A 228 5.83 9.81 -30.26
CA LEU A 228 5.39 11.03 -29.58
C LEU A 228 5.59 12.29 -30.44
N ARG A 229 6.49 12.24 -31.42
CA ARG A 229 6.65 13.30 -32.43
C ARG A 229 5.41 13.41 -33.32
N GLU A 230 5.01 12.31 -33.96
CA GLU A 230 3.83 12.27 -34.82
C GLU A 230 2.57 12.68 -34.03
N LEU A 231 2.44 12.15 -32.80
CA LEU A 231 1.33 12.50 -31.89
C LEU A 231 1.30 13.99 -31.54
N ALA A 232 2.46 14.61 -31.28
CA ALA A 232 2.54 16.04 -30.99
C ALA A 232 2.14 16.90 -32.20
N ASP A 233 2.54 16.50 -33.41
CA ASP A 233 2.14 17.17 -34.65
C ASP A 233 0.63 17.03 -34.90
N ASP A 234 0.07 15.84 -34.70
CA ASP A 234 -1.37 15.57 -34.84
C ASP A 234 -2.20 16.40 -33.86
N VAL A 235 -1.86 16.38 -32.56
CA VAL A 235 -2.56 17.15 -31.53
C VAL A 235 -2.46 18.66 -31.79
N ALA A 236 -1.31 19.14 -32.26
CA ALA A 236 -1.15 20.55 -32.62
C ALA A 236 -1.99 20.94 -33.85
N GLY A 237 -2.11 20.04 -34.83
CA GLY A 237 -2.98 20.21 -35.99
C GLY A 237 -4.46 20.31 -35.59
N GLU A 238 -4.93 19.40 -34.74
CA GLU A 238 -6.32 19.39 -34.24
C GLU A 238 -6.63 20.59 -33.35
N SER A 239 -5.70 20.97 -32.47
CA SER A 239 -5.86 22.09 -31.54
C SER A 239 -5.64 23.46 -32.19
N GLY A 240 -5.17 23.50 -33.45
CA GLY A 240 -4.79 24.72 -34.15
C GLY A 240 -5.93 25.72 -34.33
N GLU A 241 -7.15 25.24 -34.61
CA GLU A 241 -8.31 26.12 -34.74
C GLU A 241 -8.72 26.71 -33.38
N HIS A 242 -8.69 25.90 -32.32
CA HIS A 242 -8.98 26.36 -30.95
C HIS A 242 -7.96 27.42 -30.52
N ALA A 243 -6.67 27.18 -30.73
CA ALA A 243 -5.60 28.14 -30.45
C ALA A 243 -5.82 29.45 -31.24
N ARG A 244 -6.17 29.36 -32.52
CA ARG A 244 -6.43 30.52 -33.39
C ARG A 244 -7.62 31.36 -32.90
N VAL A 245 -8.73 30.72 -32.52
CA VAL A 245 -9.91 31.40 -31.97
C VAL A 245 -9.58 32.10 -30.64
N SER A 246 -8.75 31.47 -29.80
CA SER A 246 -8.27 32.04 -28.53
C SER A 246 -7.16 33.09 -28.71
N GLY A 247 -6.67 33.31 -29.94
CA GLY A 247 -5.58 34.25 -30.23
C GLY A 247 -4.20 33.79 -29.75
N VAL A 248 -4.03 32.50 -29.47
CA VAL A 248 -2.78 31.90 -28.97
C VAL A 248 -2.01 31.27 -30.12
N ARG A 249 -0.68 31.44 -30.14
CA ARG A 249 0.20 30.77 -31.11
C ARG A 249 0.61 29.39 -30.58
N LEU A 250 0.23 28.32 -31.26
CA LEU A 250 0.68 26.96 -30.95
C LEU A 250 1.87 26.57 -31.83
N VAL A 251 2.96 26.12 -31.22
CA VAL A 251 4.21 25.74 -31.91
C VAL A 251 4.65 24.37 -31.45
N VAL A 252 5.05 23.52 -32.40
CA VAL A 252 5.71 22.24 -32.12
C VAL A 252 7.22 22.39 -32.30
N SER A 253 7.99 21.94 -31.32
CA SER A 253 9.45 21.95 -31.32
C SER A 253 9.98 20.54 -31.09
N THR A 254 10.50 19.92 -32.15
CA THR A 254 11.03 18.56 -32.09
C THR A 254 12.46 18.52 -32.65
N PRO A 255 13.35 17.65 -32.14
CA PRO A 255 14.71 17.48 -32.65
C PRO A 255 14.73 17.23 -34.16
N ALA A 256 15.76 17.66 -34.88
CA ALA A 256 15.80 17.52 -36.35
C ALA A 256 16.13 16.09 -36.83
N ASP A 257 16.46 15.21 -35.89
CA ASP A 257 16.91 13.84 -36.07
C ASP A 257 15.75 12.89 -36.35
N ASP A 258 16.02 11.85 -37.15
CA ASP A 258 15.05 10.83 -37.61
C ASP A 258 14.65 9.83 -36.50
N ASP A 259 14.89 10.19 -35.23
CA ASP A 259 14.40 9.43 -34.09
C ASP A 259 12.89 9.62 -33.98
N ARG A 260 12.16 8.50 -34.09
CA ARG A 260 10.70 8.47 -33.94
C ARG A 260 10.26 8.76 -32.51
N LEU A 261 11.17 8.77 -31.53
CA LEU A 261 10.88 9.03 -30.12
C LEU A 261 9.70 8.16 -29.65
N ALA A 262 9.81 6.87 -29.94
CA ALA A 262 8.71 5.93 -29.82
C ALA A 262 8.56 5.41 -28.39
N VAL A 263 7.31 5.27 -27.94
CA VAL A 263 6.92 4.71 -26.63
C VAL A 263 5.94 3.55 -26.82
N GLN A 264 5.80 2.69 -25.81
CA GLN A 264 4.81 1.60 -25.82
C GLN A 264 3.53 2.05 -25.10
N GLY A 265 2.46 2.29 -25.84
CA GLY A 265 1.21 2.76 -25.24
C GLY A 265 -0.01 2.63 -26.13
N ASP A 266 -1.16 3.01 -25.58
CA ASP A 266 -2.40 3.14 -26.33
C ASP A 266 -2.42 4.53 -27.00
N PRO A 267 -2.44 4.62 -28.35
CA PRO A 267 -2.37 5.89 -29.05
C PRO A 267 -3.55 6.81 -28.70
N ASP A 268 -4.75 6.27 -28.51
CA ASP A 268 -5.94 7.07 -28.23
C ASP A 268 -5.85 7.69 -26.82
N GLU A 269 -5.35 6.93 -25.83
CA GLU A 269 -5.14 7.43 -24.47
C GLU A 269 -4.01 8.48 -24.43
N LEU A 270 -2.88 8.22 -25.09
CA LEU A 270 -1.76 9.18 -25.12
C LEU A 270 -2.14 10.48 -25.83
N THR A 271 -2.85 10.42 -26.95
CA THR A 271 -3.36 11.60 -27.65
C THR A 271 -4.22 12.43 -26.71
N ARG A 272 -5.16 11.79 -25.99
CA ARG A 272 -6.01 12.47 -25.02
C ARG A 272 -5.22 13.13 -23.89
N ALA A 273 -4.21 12.46 -23.35
CA ALA A 273 -3.38 13.04 -22.29
C ALA A 273 -2.72 14.34 -22.77
N VAL A 274 -2.17 14.34 -23.98
CA VAL A 274 -1.52 15.52 -24.57
C VAL A 274 -2.54 16.61 -24.92
N THR A 275 -3.69 16.26 -25.52
CA THR A 275 -4.77 17.22 -25.81
C THR A 275 -5.25 17.90 -24.53
N ASN A 276 -5.42 17.17 -23.44
CA ASN A 276 -5.80 17.76 -22.15
C ASN A 276 -4.78 18.80 -21.65
N LEU A 277 -3.47 18.55 -21.84
CA LEU A 277 -2.43 19.51 -21.48
C LEU A 277 -2.43 20.73 -22.40
N VAL A 278 -2.59 20.52 -23.71
CA VAL A 278 -2.61 21.59 -24.72
C VAL A 278 -3.85 22.48 -24.56
N ASP A 279 -5.03 21.92 -24.35
CA ASP A 279 -6.25 22.68 -24.10
C ASP A 279 -6.16 23.49 -22.80
N ASN A 280 -5.53 22.93 -21.76
CA ASN A 280 -5.26 23.64 -20.53
C ASN A 280 -4.31 24.83 -20.76
N ALA A 281 -3.23 24.61 -21.51
CA ALA A 281 -2.27 25.64 -21.87
C ALA A 281 -2.90 26.77 -22.70
N ILE A 282 -3.70 26.45 -23.72
CA ILE A 282 -4.41 27.43 -24.57
C ILE A 282 -5.37 28.27 -23.72
N ARG A 283 -6.12 27.63 -22.83
CA ARG A 283 -7.11 28.31 -21.97
C ARG A 283 -6.47 29.32 -21.01
N HIS A 284 -5.27 29.03 -20.51
CA HIS A 284 -4.62 29.84 -19.48
C HIS A 284 -3.57 30.81 -20.01
N THR A 285 -3.18 30.67 -21.28
CA THR A 285 -2.29 31.60 -21.99
C THR A 285 -3.07 32.81 -22.49
N LYS A 286 -2.51 34.02 -22.39
CA LYS A 286 -3.20 35.22 -22.89
C LYS A 286 -3.15 35.27 -24.42
N PRO A 287 -4.09 35.98 -25.07
CA PRO A 287 -3.98 36.25 -26.50
C PRO A 287 -2.62 36.87 -26.85
N GLU A 288 -2.12 36.55 -28.04
CA GLU A 288 -0.82 36.94 -28.61
C GLU A 288 0.42 36.24 -28.01
N GLU A 289 0.24 35.43 -26.97
CA GLU A 289 1.31 34.61 -26.38
C GLU A 289 1.42 33.23 -27.07
N THR A 290 2.38 32.42 -26.64
CA THR A 290 2.74 31.15 -27.30
C THR A 290 2.63 29.97 -26.35
N VAL A 291 2.05 28.89 -26.85
CA VAL A 291 2.15 27.55 -26.27
C VAL A 291 3.11 26.74 -27.12
N THR A 292 4.12 26.15 -26.48
CA THR A 292 5.14 25.32 -27.15
C THR A 292 4.96 23.88 -26.71
N LEU A 293 4.79 22.98 -27.67
CA LEU A 293 4.81 21.54 -27.49
C LEU A 293 6.17 21.01 -27.92
N SER A 294 6.95 20.46 -26.99
CA SER A 294 8.27 19.92 -27.28
C SER A 294 8.38 18.44 -26.96
N VAL A 295 9.04 17.68 -27.82
CA VAL A 295 9.30 16.24 -27.59
C VAL A 295 10.79 16.01 -27.68
N ASP A 296 11.40 15.40 -26.68
CA ASP A 296 12.84 15.14 -26.63
C ASP A 296 13.13 13.79 -25.96
N ARG A 297 14.41 13.41 -25.91
CA ARG A 297 14.89 12.27 -25.14
C ARG A 297 15.42 12.78 -23.80
N SER A 298 14.93 12.19 -22.71
CA SER A 298 15.45 12.46 -21.37
C SER A 298 16.89 11.96 -21.23
N ALA A 299 17.62 12.50 -20.26
CA ALA A 299 18.99 12.10 -19.95
C ALA A 299 19.12 10.60 -19.63
N ASP A 300 18.06 10.00 -19.07
CA ASP A 300 18.01 8.59 -18.70
C ASP A 300 17.60 7.65 -19.87
N GLY A 301 17.37 8.22 -21.06
CA GLY A 301 17.03 7.47 -22.28
C GLY A 301 15.54 7.29 -22.54
N ASP A 302 14.69 7.72 -21.62
CA ASP A 302 13.23 7.82 -21.76
C ASP A 302 12.83 8.94 -22.73
N VAL A 303 11.56 8.96 -23.14
CA VAL A 303 11.03 10.00 -24.04
C VAL A 303 10.23 11.01 -23.22
N SER A 304 10.58 12.29 -23.36
CA SER A 304 9.87 13.39 -22.70
C SER A 304 9.02 14.18 -23.69
N LEU A 305 7.82 14.58 -23.25
CA LEU A 305 6.95 15.51 -23.95
C LEU A 305 6.58 16.62 -22.99
N ALA A 306 6.83 17.87 -23.36
CA ALA A 306 6.56 19.03 -22.52
C ALA A 306 5.63 20.02 -23.23
N VAL A 307 4.63 20.50 -22.50
CA VAL A 307 3.74 21.61 -22.89
C VAL A 307 4.14 22.82 -22.06
N THR A 308 4.74 23.82 -22.71
CA THR A 308 5.13 25.08 -22.07
C THR A 308 4.18 26.18 -22.49
N ASP A 309 3.59 26.85 -21.51
CA ASP A 309 2.60 27.91 -21.70
C ASP A 309 3.06 29.24 -21.10
N ALA A 310 2.22 30.27 -21.20
CA ALA A 310 2.43 31.56 -20.52
C ALA A 310 1.33 31.84 -19.48
N CYS A 311 0.98 30.81 -18.68
CA CYS A 311 -0.05 30.85 -17.63
C CYS A 311 0.15 31.97 -16.56
N GLY A 312 1.35 32.57 -16.49
CA GLY A 312 1.77 33.50 -15.43
C GLY A 312 2.35 32.84 -14.16
N GLY A 313 2.49 31.52 -14.16
CA GLY A 313 2.96 30.69 -13.05
C GLY A 313 1.85 30.16 -12.14
N ILE A 314 2.15 29.08 -11.42
CA ILE A 314 1.30 28.43 -10.40
C ILE A 314 1.95 28.64 -9.01
N PRO A 315 1.19 28.97 -7.94
CA PRO A 315 1.74 29.02 -6.58
C PRO A 315 2.47 27.73 -6.20
N ALA A 316 3.58 27.83 -5.45
CA ALA A 316 4.43 26.67 -5.18
C ALA A 316 3.70 25.57 -4.38
N GLU A 317 2.81 25.98 -3.48
CA GLU A 317 1.92 25.12 -2.70
C GLU A 317 0.88 24.37 -3.53
N ASP A 318 0.61 24.83 -4.75
CA ASP A 318 -0.41 24.26 -5.62
C ASP A 318 0.16 23.37 -6.72
N LEU A 319 1.48 23.42 -6.98
CA LEU A 319 2.14 22.64 -8.04
C LEU A 319 1.88 21.13 -7.92
N GLU A 320 1.85 20.59 -6.70
CA GLU A 320 1.55 19.17 -6.48
C GLU A 320 0.05 18.85 -6.62
N ARG A 321 -0.80 19.86 -6.36
CA ARG A 321 -2.26 19.72 -6.29
C ARG A 321 -2.96 19.95 -7.62
N VAL A 322 -2.27 20.50 -8.63
CA VAL A 322 -2.89 20.77 -9.94
C VAL A 322 -3.41 19.52 -10.66
N PHE A 323 -2.92 18.35 -10.27
CA PHE A 323 -3.36 17.06 -10.79
C PHE A 323 -4.46 16.42 -9.93
N ASP A 324 -4.85 17.03 -8.81
CA ASP A 324 -5.94 16.55 -7.98
C ASP A 324 -7.27 16.74 -8.70
N VAL A 325 -8.18 15.79 -8.48
CA VAL A 325 -9.50 15.77 -9.11
C VAL A 325 -10.28 17.02 -8.74
N GLY A 326 -10.66 17.81 -9.75
CA GLY A 326 -11.49 19.01 -9.54
C GLY A 326 -10.73 20.20 -8.96
N TRP A 327 -9.39 20.13 -8.87
CA TRP A 327 -8.59 21.26 -8.44
C TRP A 327 -8.72 22.43 -9.43
N ARG A 328 -8.85 23.64 -8.87
CA ARG A 328 -8.92 24.91 -9.59
C ARG A 328 -8.20 25.96 -8.76
N GLY A 329 -7.27 26.70 -9.35
CA GLY A 329 -6.60 27.84 -8.69
C GLY A 329 -7.60 28.91 -8.26
N ASP A 330 -7.37 29.50 -7.08
CA ASP A 330 -8.33 30.27 -6.29
C ASP A 330 -9.20 31.31 -7.06
N ALA A 331 -10.50 31.19 -6.80
CA ALA A 331 -11.69 32.06 -6.82
C ALA A 331 -11.72 33.48 -7.45
N GLY A 332 -10.63 34.07 -7.93
CA GLY A 332 -10.59 35.46 -8.45
C GLY A 332 -10.77 35.60 -9.97
N ARG A 333 -10.71 34.49 -10.72
CA ARG A 333 -10.91 34.48 -12.17
C ARG A 333 -12.36 34.13 -12.45
N THR A 334 -13.09 35.11 -12.98
CA THR A 334 -14.48 34.98 -13.42
C THR A 334 -14.69 33.65 -14.16
N PRO A 335 -15.76 32.88 -13.88
CA PRO A 335 -16.07 31.65 -14.59
C PRO A 335 -16.52 32.00 -16.01
N THR A 336 -15.57 32.29 -16.88
CA THR A 336 -15.77 32.42 -18.32
C THR A 336 -15.01 31.26 -18.94
N ASP A 337 -15.76 30.21 -19.28
CA ASP A 337 -15.31 28.99 -19.96
C ASP A 337 -14.33 28.13 -19.15
N GLY A 338 -14.76 27.09 -18.44
CA GLY A 338 -15.46 25.95 -19.03
C GLY A 338 -14.53 24.72 -19.06
N GLY A 339 -13.95 24.35 -17.92
CA GLY A 339 -13.16 23.13 -17.75
C GLY A 339 -13.55 22.43 -16.44
N ALA A 340 -13.74 21.12 -16.48
CA ALA A 340 -14.13 20.31 -15.33
C ALA A 340 -13.07 20.26 -14.21
N GLY A 341 -11.85 20.74 -14.45
CA GLY A 341 -10.72 20.42 -13.54
C GLY A 341 -10.39 18.92 -13.51
N LEU A 342 -10.86 18.15 -14.51
CA LEU A 342 -10.60 16.71 -14.64
C LEU A 342 -9.46 16.43 -15.64
N GLY A 343 -9.20 17.34 -16.60
CA GLY A 343 -8.26 17.09 -17.69
C GLY A 343 -6.84 16.74 -17.22
N LEU A 344 -6.30 17.49 -16.25
CA LEU A 344 -4.97 17.23 -15.68
C LEU A 344 -4.91 15.92 -14.88
N ALA A 345 -5.97 15.61 -14.11
CA ALA A 345 -6.09 14.35 -13.38
C ALA A 345 -6.16 13.14 -14.34
N ILE A 346 -6.89 13.28 -15.45
CA ILE A 346 -6.97 12.27 -16.52
C ILE A 346 -5.61 12.10 -17.19
N ALA A 347 -4.93 13.20 -17.54
CA ALA A 347 -3.59 13.14 -18.13
C ALA A 347 -2.61 12.40 -17.21
N ARG A 348 -2.62 12.72 -15.90
CA ARG A 348 -1.82 12.01 -14.89
C ARG A 348 -2.16 10.52 -14.83
N GLY A 349 -3.44 10.18 -14.72
CA GLY A 349 -3.86 8.78 -14.66
C GLY A 349 -3.46 7.99 -15.92
N ILE A 350 -3.57 8.59 -17.11
CA ILE A 350 -3.11 7.97 -18.35
C ILE A 350 -1.60 7.74 -18.31
N VAL A 351 -0.80 8.76 -18.01
CA VAL A 351 0.66 8.70 -18.00
C VAL A 351 1.19 7.67 -16.98
N GLU A 352 0.70 7.72 -15.75
CA GLU A 352 1.08 6.77 -14.69
C GLU A 352 0.74 5.33 -15.11
N SER A 353 -0.38 5.15 -15.81
CA SER A 353 -0.81 3.84 -16.29
C SER A 353 0.01 3.30 -17.49
N HIS A 354 0.79 4.18 -18.12
CA HIS A 354 1.79 3.89 -19.14
C HIS A 354 3.21 3.77 -18.56
N ASP A 355 3.33 3.56 -17.25
CA ASP A 355 4.59 3.42 -16.54
C ASP A 355 5.47 4.69 -16.62
N GLY A 356 4.84 5.84 -16.87
CA GLY A 356 5.48 7.15 -16.96
C GLY A 356 5.24 8.05 -15.75
N THR A 357 5.80 9.26 -15.81
CA THR A 357 5.63 10.30 -14.80
C THR A 357 5.13 11.60 -15.45
N ILE A 358 4.36 12.38 -14.71
CA ILE A 358 3.97 13.73 -15.11
C ILE A 358 4.34 14.71 -14.00
N ALA A 359 4.89 15.85 -14.38
CA ALA A 359 5.29 16.91 -13.46
C ALA A 359 4.94 18.28 -14.03
N VAL A 360 4.84 19.26 -13.15
CA VAL A 360 4.71 20.68 -13.51
C VAL A 360 5.82 21.48 -12.86
N SER A 361 6.35 22.45 -13.59
CA SER A 361 7.31 23.41 -13.06
C SER A 361 7.00 24.81 -13.57
N ASN A 362 7.26 25.83 -12.75
CA ASN A 362 7.17 27.21 -13.22
C ASN A 362 8.38 27.57 -14.07
N VAL A 363 8.12 28.25 -15.17
CA VAL A 363 9.13 28.90 -16.01
C VAL A 363 8.91 30.42 -15.99
N PRO A 364 9.89 31.24 -16.40
CA PRO A 364 9.69 32.69 -16.45
C PRO A 364 8.46 33.07 -17.29
N GLY A 365 7.42 33.59 -16.62
CA GLY A 365 6.17 34.01 -17.25
C GLY A 365 5.14 32.89 -17.50
N GLY A 366 5.40 31.65 -17.09
CA GLY A 366 4.56 30.52 -17.48
C GLY A 366 4.78 29.23 -16.69
N CYS A 367 4.26 28.14 -17.23
CA CYS A 367 4.28 26.80 -16.65
C CYS A 367 4.76 25.81 -17.71
N THR A 368 5.52 24.79 -17.30
CA THR A 368 5.85 23.65 -18.15
C THR A 368 5.30 22.38 -17.51
N PHE A 369 4.37 21.73 -18.21
CA PHE A 369 3.88 20.40 -17.90
C PHE A 369 4.70 19.38 -18.69
N GLN A 370 5.39 18.48 -18.00
CA GLN A 370 6.28 17.50 -18.61
C GLN A 370 5.78 16.09 -18.32
N ILE A 371 5.62 15.30 -19.38
CA ILE A 371 5.36 13.87 -19.38
C ILE A 371 6.68 13.17 -19.69
N GLU A 372 7.04 12.14 -18.93
CA GLU A 372 8.14 11.22 -19.24
C GLU A 372 7.60 9.81 -19.36
N LEU A 373 7.93 9.14 -20.47
CA LEU A 373 7.45 7.80 -20.78
C LEU A 373 8.64 6.88 -21.12
N PRO A 374 8.62 5.61 -20.67
CA PRO A 374 9.65 4.66 -21.03
C PRO A 374 9.77 4.49 -22.54
N ALA A 375 10.99 4.62 -23.06
CA ALA A 375 11.24 4.42 -24.48
C ALA A 375 10.84 3.00 -24.90
N ALA A 376 10.22 2.87 -26.08
CA ALA A 376 9.92 1.58 -26.66
C ALA A 376 11.23 0.79 -26.83
N ARG A 377 11.35 -0.35 -26.16
CA ARG A 377 12.48 -1.25 -26.39
C ARG A 377 12.40 -1.77 -27.84
N PRO A 378 13.53 -1.81 -28.56
CA PRO A 378 13.60 -2.25 -29.95
C PRO A 378 13.18 -3.71 -30.14
#